data_AF-A0A8S2RD06-F1
#
_entry.id   AF-A0A8S2RD06-F1
#
_cell.length_a   1.000
_cell.length_b   1.000
_cell.length_c   1.000
_cell.angle_alpha   90.00
_cell.angle_beta   90.00
_cell.angle_gamma   90.00
#
_symmetry.space_group_name_H-M   'P 1'
#
loop_
_entity.id
_entity.type
_entity.pdbx_description
1 polymer ?
#
loop_
_entity_poly.entity_id
_entity_poly.type
_entity_poly.pdbx_seq_one_letter_code
_entity_poly.pdbx_strand_id
1 'polypeptide(L)'
;MSNNMEEDFSNEDILVDKNSMPEDDPNGNTLHDARDIRWGPQHAGAKLLASQYTKVLGILTADLASGIVHWGADTWGAADMPIIGRNFLRPFREHHIDPTSITRHDFIETNGDNFAVTVPYLLYMAYKFTYSNDIDIRRLYNIEVYMFLLAIFVSMTNQFHKWSHTYFGLPSYISVLQRYHIILPRKHHRIHHVVPHDTYFCSECLSFRFCIGEI
;
A
#
# COMPACT_ATOMS: atom_id res chain seq x y z
N MET A 1 66.29 -6.54 -36.07
CA MET A 1 65.25 -7.47 -35.59
C MET A 1 64.40 -6.73 -34.58
N SER A 2 63.26 -6.20 -35.02
CA SER A 2 62.14 -5.82 -34.16
C SER A 2 60.90 -5.84 -35.04
N ASN A 3 60.14 -6.94 -34.97
CA ASN A 3 58.85 -7.08 -35.62
C ASN A 3 57.84 -6.25 -34.81
N ASN A 4 57.16 -5.29 -35.44
CA ASN A 4 55.91 -4.74 -34.91
C ASN A 4 54.78 -5.56 -35.54
N MET A 5 54.07 -6.31 -34.69
CA MET A 5 52.91 -7.11 -35.05
C MET A 5 51.69 -6.19 -34.85
N GLU A 6 51.12 -5.66 -35.92
CA GLU A 6 49.79 -5.05 -35.88
C GLU A 6 48.76 -6.20 -35.81
N GLU A 7 48.08 -6.31 -34.68
CA GLU A 7 46.94 -7.24 -34.51
C GLU A 7 45.75 -6.72 -35.32
N ASP A 8 45.41 -7.43 -36.40
CA ASP A 8 44.25 -7.19 -37.24
C ASP A 8 42.99 -7.74 -36.54
N PHE A 9 42.28 -6.88 -35.82
CA PHE A 9 41.00 -7.25 -35.18
C PHE A 9 39.92 -7.44 -36.23
N SER A 10 39.29 -8.62 -36.22
CA SER A 10 38.28 -8.98 -37.22
C SER A 10 37.01 -8.12 -37.04
N ASN A 11 36.30 -7.85 -38.15
CA ASN A 11 35.05 -7.07 -38.12
C ASN A 11 33.94 -7.69 -37.23
N GLU A 12 34.04 -8.98 -36.91
CA GLU A 12 33.13 -9.67 -35.99
C GLU A 12 33.38 -9.25 -34.52
N ASP A 13 34.64 -9.07 -34.12
CA ASP A 13 35.02 -8.63 -32.76
C ASP A 13 34.53 -7.19 -32.48
N ILE A 14 34.57 -6.33 -33.49
CA ILE A 14 34.06 -4.95 -33.42
C ILE A 14 32.53 -4.91 -33.27
N LEU A 15 31.83 -5.88 -33.85
CA LEU A 15 30.36 -5.98 -33.76
C LEU A 15 29.90 -6.57 -32.44
N VAL A 16 30.68 -7.48 -31.85
CA VAL A 16 30.45 -8.00 -30.49
C VAL A 16 30.66 -6.90 -29.45
N ASP A 17 31.70 -6.07 -29.58
CA ASP A 17 31.93 -4.94 -28.66
C ASP A 17 30.83 -3.87 -28.76
N LYS A 18 30.36 -3.54 -29.97
CA LYS A 18 29.28 -2.56 -30.18
C LYS A 18 27.89 -3.02 -29.72
N ASN A 19 27.66 -4.34 -29.67
CA ASN A 19 26.38 -4.92 -29.23
C ASN A 19 26.45 -5.58 -27.84
N SER A 20 27.63 -5.60 -27.22
CA SER A 20 27.79 -5.98 -25.82
C SER A 20 27.29 -4.84 -24.94
N MET A 21 26.52 -5.17 -23.90
CA MET A 21 26.30 -4.21 -22.82
C MET A 21 27.67 -3.86 -22.24
N PRO A 22 28.03 -2.57 -22.11
CA PRO A 22 29.23 -2.20 -21.38
C PRO A 22 29.10 -2.81 -19.98
N GLU A 23 30.16 -3.47 -19.49
CA GLU A 23 30.28 -3.81 -18.07
C GLU A 23 30.49 -2.54 -17.21
N ASP A 24 30.01 -1.37 -17.69
CA ASP A 24 29.88 -0.16 -16.91
C ASP A 24 28.81 -0.43 -15.86
N ASP A 25 29.36 -0.90 -14.75
CA ASP A 25 28.72 -1.34 -13.54
C ASP A 25 27.39 -0.62 -13.25
N PRO A 26 26.25 -1.34 -13.22
CA PRO A 26 24.96 -0.76 -12.89
C PRO A 26 24.90 -0.16 -11.47
N ASN A 27 25.92 -0.38 -10.63
CA ASN A 27 26.09 0.29 -9.34
C ASN A 27 26.95 1.58 -9.39
N GLY A 28 27.55 1.96 -10.53
CA GLY A 28 28.32 3.20 -10.69
C GLY A 28 29.74 3.19 -10.08
N ASN A 29 30.36 2.03 -9.87
CA ASN A 29 31.66 1.89 -9.20
C ASN A 29 32.87 2.44 -9.98
N THR A 30 32.71 2.85 -11.24
CA THR A 30 33.85 3.35 -12.06
C THR A 30 34.22 4.81 -11.79
N LEU A 31 33.42 5.55 -10.99
CA LEU A 31 33.65 6.97 -10.68
C LEU A 31 33.69 7.29 -9.18
N HIS A 32 34.08 6.33 -8.33
CA HIS A 32 34.20 6.59 -6.89
C HIS A 32 35.67 6.74 -6.48
N ASP A 33 36.01 7.90 -5.90
CA ASP A 33 37.22 8.07 -5.11
C ASP A 33 37.21 7.02 -4.00
N ALA A 34 38.35 6.43 -3.63
CA ALA A 34 38.45 5.31 -2.68
C ALA A 34 37.96 5.64 -1.26
N ARG A 35 37.45 6.87 -1.04
CA ARG A 35 36.88 7.42 0.18
C ARG A 35 35.34 7.38 0.21
N ASP A 36 34.69 7.10 -0.92
CA ASP A 36 33.23 7.02 -0.95
C ASP A 36 32.74 5.70 -0.37
N ILE A 37 31.72 5.80 0.50
CA ILE A 37 31.13 4.66 1.16
C ILE A 37 30.40 3.82 0.11
N ARG A 38 30.96 2.63 -0.20
CA ARG A 38 30.44 1.67 -1.20
C ARG A 38 28.95 1.34 -1.01
N TRP A 39 28.45 1.36 0.23
CA TRP A 39 27.07 1.04 0.57
C TRP A 39 26.42 2.17 1.36
N GLY A 40 25.21 2.59 0.98
CA GLY A 40 24.47 3.64 1.70
C GLY A 40 23.12 3.97 1.05
N PRO A 41 22.35 4.93 1.61
CA PRO A 41 21.02 5.29 1.09
C PRO A 41 21.02 5.76 -0.37
N GLN A 42 22.17 6.21 -0.86
CA GLN A 42 22.36 6.66 -2.23
C GLN A 42 22.68 5.53 -3.22
N HIS A 43 23.02 4.32 -2.73
CA HIS A 43 23.35 3.16 -3.56
C HIS A 43 22.13 2.72 -4.40
N ALA A 44 22.35 2.33 -5.66
CA ALA A 44 21.28 1.97 -6.61
C ALA A 44 20.37 0.86 -6.05
N GLY A 45 20.97 -0.21 -5.50
CA GLY A 45 20.23 -1.28 -4.83
C GLY A 45 19.41 -0.80 -3.62
N ALA A 46 19.94 0.12 -2.81
CA ALA A 46 19.21 0.65 -1.64
C ALA A 46 18.00 1.50 -2.07
N LYS A 47 18.15 2.30 -3.13
CA LYS A 47 17.06 3.09 -3.73
C LYS A 47 15.96 2.19 -4.31
N LEU A 48 16.34 1.11 -5.00
CA LEU A 48 15.40 0.14 -5.55
C LEU A 48 14.61 -0.55 -4.43
N LEU A 49 15.29 -1.05 -3.41
CA LEU A 49 14.64 -1.68 -2.26
C LEU A 49 13.70 -0.70 -1.56
N ALA A 50 14.17 0.52 -1.27
CA ALA A 50 13.34 1.55 -0.67
C ALA A 50 12.05 1.79 -1.49
N SER A 51 12.16 1.90 -2.82
CA SER A 51 11.00 2.10 -3.69
C SER A 51 10.00 0.93 -3.70
N GLN A 52 10.47 -0.32 -3.59
CA GLN A 52 9.57 -1.47 -3.54
C GLN A 52 8.89 -1.60 -2.18
N TYR A 53 9.66 -1.45 -1.08
CA TYR A 53 9.11 -1.59 0.27
C TYR A 53 8.16 -0.45 0.63
N THR A 54 8.39 0.80 0.19
CA THR A 54 7.50 1.91 0.52
C THR A 54 6.08 1.70 0.00
N LYS A 55 5.93 1.06 -1.17
CA LYS A 55 4.61 0.73 -1.73
C LYS A 55 3.85 -0.23 -0.84
N VAL A 56 4.52 -1.33 -0.46
CA VAL A 56 3.93 -2.36 0.39
C VAL A 56 3.61 -1.77 1.77
N LEU A 57 4.53 -0.99 2.35
CA LEU A 57 4.34 -0.36 3.65
C LEU A 57 3.09 0.52 3.72
N GLY A 58 2.76 1.30 2.68
CA GLY A 58 1.55 2.13 2.70
C GLY A 58 0.27 1.32 2.85
N ILE A 59 0.21 0.19 2.15
CA ILE A 59 -0.92 -0.76 2.21
C ILE A 59 -0.98 -1.43 3.59
N LEU A 60 0.16 -1.88 4.10
CA LEU A 60 0.23 -2.54 5.40
C LEU A 60 -0.12 -1.60 6.55
N THR A 61 0.28 -0.33 6.46
CA THR A 61 -0.10 0.69 7.43
C THR A 61 -1.59 0.97 7.39
N ALA A 62 -2.22 1.03 6.21
CA ALA A 62 -3.67 1.18 6.09
C ALA A 62 -4.41 0.02 6.77
N ASP A 63 -4.01 -1.22 6.47
CA ASP A 63 -4.60 -2.42 7.07
C ASP A 63 -4.49 -2.41 8.61
N LEU A 64 -3.30 -2.16 9.15
CA LEU A 64 -3.08 -2.06 10.59
C LEU A 64 -3.89 -0.93 11.23
N ALA A 65 -3.87 0.26 10.63
CA ALA A 65 -4.59 1.42 11.15
C ALA A 65 -6.11 1.17 11.15
N SER A 66 -6.65 0.56 10.09
CA SER A 66 -8.06 0.19 9.99
C SER A 66 -8.47 -0.77 11.11
N GLY A 67 -7.64 -1.78 11.40
CA GLY A 67 -7.89 -2.75 12.47
C GLY A 67 -7.85 -2.12 13.86
N ILE A 68 -6.89 -1.23 14.12
CA ILE A 68 -6.81 -0.49 15.40
C ILE A 68 -8.05 0.41 15.59
N VAL A 69 -8.45 1.11 14.54
CA VAL A 69 -9.63 2.00 14.57
C VAL A 69 -10.91 1.20 14.80
N HIS A 70 -11.08 0.08 14.09
CA HIS A 70 -12.23 -0.81 14.25
C HIS A 70 -12.29 -1.40 15.66
N TRP A 71 -11.19 -2.00 16.12
CA TRP A 71 -11.10 -2.51 17.49
C TRP A 71 -11.43 -1.43 18.52
N GLY A 72 -10.91 -0.22 18.33
CA GLY A 72 -11.17 0.89 19.24
C GLY A 72 -12.62 1.33 19.26
N ALA A 73 -13.28 1.37 18.09
CA ALA A 73 -14.68 1.72 17.96
C ALA A 73 -15.61 0.68 18.61
N ASP A 74 -15.26 -0.60 18.46
CA ASP A 74 -16.02 -1.71 19.04
C ASP A 74 -15.84 -1.79 20.55
N THR A 75 -14.61 -1.62 21.03
CA THR A 75 -14.26 -1.88 22.44
C THR A 75 -14.55 -0.70 23.36
N TRP A 76 -14.35 0.54 22.90
CA TRP A 76 -14.33 1.70 23.78
C TRP A 76 -15.32 2.80 23.42
N GLY A 77 -15.63 3.63 24.42
CA GLY A 77 -16.55 4.75 24.28
C GLY A 77 -18.03 4.36 24.35
N ALA A 78 -18.87 5.32 24.69
CA ALA A 78 -20.32 5.15 24.68
C ALA A 78 -20.91 5.62 23.33
N ALA A 79 -21.84 4.85 22.78
CA ALA A 79 -22.47 5.15 21.49
C ALA A 79 -23.34 6.43 21.51
N ASP A 80 -23.67 6.93 22.70
CA ASP A 80 -24.44 8.15 22.94
C ASP A 80 -23.56 9.38 23.19
N MET A 81 -22.22 9.26 23.15
CA MET A 81 -21.33 10.41 23.27
C MET A 81 -21.65 11.47 22.21
N PRO A 82 -21.62 12.77 22.58
CA PRO A 82 -21.85 13.84 21.62
C PRO A 82 -20.78 13.82 20.53
N ILE A 83 -21.19 14.05 19.29
CA ILE A 83 -20.34 14.11 18.08
C ILE A 83 -19.78 12.72 17.66
N ILE A 84 -18.91 12.12 18.46
CA ILE A 84 -18.19 10.88 18.08
C ILE A 84 -19.06 9.64 18.23
N GLY A 85 -19.84 9.54 19.32
CA GLY A 85 -20.65 8.36 19.60
C GLY A 85 -21.69 8.11 18.51
N ARG A 86 -22.47 9.15 18.20
CA ARG A 86 -23.58 9.04 17.24
C ARG A 86 -23.11 8.82 15.79
N ASN A 87 -22.03 9.49 15.37
CA ASN A 87 -21.62 9.51 13.96
C ASN A 87 -20.57 8.46 13.63
N PHE A 88 -19.81 7.98 14.60
CA PHE A 88 -18.70 7.06 14.37
C PHE A 88 -18.88 5.73 15.13
N LEU A 89 -19.02 5.74 16.45
CA LEU A 89 -19.07 4.48 17.24
C LEU A 89 -20.35 3.68 17.01
N ARG A 90 -21.47 4.37 16.86
CA ARG A 90 -22.79 3.75 16.70
C ARG A 90 -22.89 2.94 15.40
N PRO A 91 -22.52 3.46 14.21
CA PRO A 91 -22.50 2.65 12.98
C PRO A 91 -21.70 1.36 13.08
N PHE A 92 -20.52 1.37 13.72
CA PHE A 92 -19.71 0.17 13.94
C PHE A 92 -20.47 -0.87 14.77
N ARG A 93 -21.06 -0.47 15.91
CA ARG A 93 -21.78 -1.44 16.76
C ARG A 93 -23.09 -1.93 16.14
N GLU A 94 -23.80 -1.06 15.42
CA GLU A 94 -25.02 -1.44 14.73
C GLU A 94 -24.76 -2.45 13.59
N HIS A 95 -23.54 -2.47 13.03
CA HIS A 95 -23.21 -3.45 12.00
C HIS A 95 -23.12 -4.89 12.53
N HIS A 96 -22.86 -5.12 13.82
CA HIS A 96 -22.92 -6.49 14.37
C HIS A 96 -24.36 -6.98 14.50
N ILE A 97 -25.32 -6.06 14.59
CA ILE A 97 -26.76 -6.36 14.68
C ILE A 97 -27.32 -6.61 13.28
N ASP A 98 -27.00 -5.74 12.31
CA ASP A 98 -27.34 -5.93 10.90
C ASP A 98 -26.10 -5.77 9.99
N PRO A 99 -25.35 -6.85 9.77
CA PRO A 99 -24.12 -6.82 8.98
C PRO A 99 -24.35 -6.51 7.50
N THR A 100 -25.58 -6.69 7.01
CA THR A 100 -25.91 -6.48 5.60
C THR A 100 -26.34 -5.04 5.31
N SER A 101 -26.53 -4.20 6.33
CA SER A 101 -26.86 -2.78 6.18
C SER A 101 -25.90 -2.04 5.25
N ILE A 102 -24.59 -2.25 5.45
CA ILE A 102 -23.54 -1.65 4.63
C ILE A 102 -23.65 -1.96 3.14
N THR A 103 -24.25 -3.11 2.77
CA THR A 103 -24.40 -3.51 1.37
C THR A 103 -25.47 -2.71 0.62
N ARG A 104 -26.34 -2.01 1.35
CA ARG A 104 -27.50 -1.28 0.81
C ARG A 104 -27.22 0.20 0.57
N HIS A 105 -26.15 0.73 1.15
CA HIS A 105 -25.69 2.10 0.91
C HIS A 105 -25.12 2.26 -0.50
N ASP A 106 -25.12 3.47 -1.06
CA ASP A 106 -24.40 3.74 -2.32
C ASP A 106 -22.89 3.94 -2.08
N PHE A 107 -22.12 4.24 -3.14
CA PHE A 107 -20.67 4.42 -3.02
C PHE A 107 -20.28 5.62 -2.15
N ILE A 108 -21.02 6.72 -2.25
CA ILE A 108 -20.74 7.96 -1.54
C ILE A 108 -21.09 7.78 -0.06
N GLU A 109 -22.24 7.20 0.24
CA GLU A 109 -22.65 6.93 1.61
C GLU A 109 -21.73 5.92 2.30
N THR A 110 -21.22 4.92 1.55
CA THR A 110 -20.28 3.93 2.12
C THR A 110 -18.89 4.53 2.40
N ASN A 111 -18.36 5.36 1.50
CA ASN A 111 -16.94 5.75 1.53
C ASN A 111 -16.70 7.25 1.80
N GLY A 112 -17.75 8.07 1.86
CA GLY A 112 -17.69 9.52 1.89
C GLY A 112 -16.83 10.07 3.03
N ASP A 113 -16.97 9.50 4.23
CA ASP A 113 -16.17 9.93 5.39
C ASP A 113 -14.67 9.64 5.21
N ASN A 114 -14.33 8.46 4.67
CA ASN A 114 -12.93 8.12 4.40
C ASN A 114 -12.35 9.04 3.32
N PHE A 115 -13.10 9.30 2.25
CA PHE A 115 -12.68 10.23 1.19
C PHE A 115 -12.60 11.68 1.69
N ALA A 116 -13.46 12.12 2.60
CA ALA A 116 -13.40 13.46 3.18
C ALA A 116 -12.07 13.70 3.91
N VAL A 117 -11.50 12.66 4.52
CA VAL A 117 -10.18 12.70 5.18
C VAL A 117 -9.04 12.67 4.16
N THR A 118 -9.12 11.82 3.14
CA THR A 118 -7.99 11.55 2.23
C THR A 118 -7.89 12.52 1.05
N VAL A 119 -9.02 13.04 0.54
CA VAL A 119 -9.05 13.93 -0.63
C VAL A 119 -8.23 15.22 -0.44
N PRO A 120 -8.30 15.95 0.69
CA PRO A 120 -7.46 17.14 0.89
C PRO A 120 -5.97 16.84 0.76
N TYR A 121 -5.53 15.69 1.28
CA TYR A 121 -4.15 15.24 1.18
C TYR A 121 -3.78 14.89 -0.27
N LEU A 122 -4.63 14.15 -0.98
CA LEU A 122 -4.42 13.80 -2.39
C LEU A 122 -4.38 15.04 -3.30
N LEU A 123 -5.22 16.04 -3.04
CA LEU A 123 -5.20 17.32 -3.76
C LEU A 123 -3.91 18.09 -3.51
N TYR A 124 -3.44 18.15 -2.26
CA TYR A 124 -2.16 18.78 -1.93
C TYR A 124 -0.99 18.07 -2.60
N MET A 125 -1.02 16.73 -2.65
CA MET A 125 -0.02 15.95 -3.36
C MET A 125 -0.06 16.25 -4.87
N ALA A 126 -1.23 16.26 -5.50
CA ALA A 126 -1.38 16.61 -6.91
C ALA A 126 -0.84 18.02 -7.23
N TYR A 127 -1.14 18.99 -6.37
CA TYR A 127 -0.56 20.34 -6.45
C TYR A 127 0.98 20.28 -6.39
N LYS A 128 1.55 19.59 -5.41
CA LYS A 128 3.01 19.46 -5.24
C LYS A 128 3.68 18.87 -6.48
N PHE A 129 3.16 17.77 -7.02
CA PHE A 129 3.71 17.15 -8.23
C PHE A 129 3.55 18.01 -9.49
N THR A 130 2.61 18.94 -9.50
CA THR A 130 2.41 19.87 -10.63
C THR A 130 3.37 21.05 -10.60
N TYR A 131 3.77 21.52 -9.41
CA TYR A 131 4.53 22.78 -9.25
C TYR A 131 5.95 22.61 -8.69
N SER A 132 6.33 21.41 -8.22
CA SER A 132 7.70 21.13 -7.76
C SER A 132 8.63 20.80 -8.93
N ASN A 133 9.92 21.10 -8.77
CA ASN A 133 10.94 20.70 -9.73
C ASN A 133 11.28 19.19 -9.62
N ASP A 134 11.89 18.64 -10.67
CA ASP A 134 12.25 17.22 -10.76
C ASP A 134 13.16 16.73 -9.63
N ILE A 135 14.04 17.58 -9.11
CA ILE A 135 14.99 17.22 -8.06
C ILE A 135 14.22 16.96 -6.76
N ASP A 136 13.29 17.85 -6.42
CA ASP A 136 12.47 17.73 -5.21
C ASP A 136 11.50 16.55 -5.31
N ILE A 137 10.89 16.34 -6.49
CA ILE A 137 10.03 15.17 -6.74
C ILE A 137 10.81 13.87 -6.53
N ARG A 138 12.01 13.74 -7.10
CA ARG A 138 12.85 12.54 -6.95
C ARG A 138 13.28 12.29 -5.50
N ARG A 139 13.52 13.36 -4.74
CA ARG A 139 13.88 13.27 -3.31
C ARG A 139 12.73 12.74 -2.46
N LEU A 140 11.49 13.17 -2.74
CA LEU A 140 10.32 12.81 -1.96
C LEU A 140 9.54 11.62 -2.52
N TYR A 141 9.86 11.14 -3.72
CA TYR A 141 9.08 10.14 -4.46
C TYR A 141 8.64 8.95 -3.60
N ASN A 142 9.56 8.36 -2.83
CA ASN A 142 9.28 7.19 -2.03
C ASN A 142 8.27 7.45 -0.89
N ILE A 143 8.35 8.60 -0.22
CA ILE A 143 7.40 8.95 0.85
C ILE A 143 6.05 9.33 0.25
N GLU A 144 6.01 10.03 -0.88
CA GLU A 144 4.77 10.39 -1.55
C GLU A 144 4.05 9.15 -2.09
N VAL A 145 4.76 8.16 -2.63
CA VAL A 145 4.17 6.86 -3.05
C VAL A 145 3.59 6.11 -1.86
N TYR A 146 4.32 6.06 -0.74
CA TYR A 146 3.82 5.47 0.51
C TYR A 146 2.52 6.15 0.96
N MET A 147 2.52 7.48 1.03
CA MET A 147 1.35 8.25 1.47
C MET A 147 0.18 8.16 0.49
N PHE A 148 0.46 8.11 -0.81
CA PHE A 148 -0.55 7.90 -1.84
C PHE A 148 -1.26 6.56 -1.67
N LEU A 149 -0.49 5.46 -1.54
CA LEU A 149 -1.08 4.13 -1.37
C LEU A 149 -1.82 4.01 -0.05
N LEU A 150 -1.27 4.56 1.04
CA LEU A 150 -1.97 4.67 2.32
C LEU A 150 -3.31 5.39 2.17
N ALA A 151 -3.33 6.56 1.53
CA ALA A 151 -4.55 7.34 1.32
C ALA A 151 -5.58 6.59 0.46
N ILE A 152 -5.16 5.90 -0.60
CA ILE A 152 -6.06 5.11 -1.45
C ILE A 152 -6.69 3.95 -0.68
N PHE A 153 -5.91 3.19 0.09
CA PHE A 153 -6.42 2.06 0.86
C PHE A 153 -7.34 2.51 2.00
N VAL A 154 -6.96 3.55 2.76
CA VAL A 154 -7.83 4.18 3.76
C VAL A 154 -9.16 4.62 3.14
N SER A 155 -9.14 5.23 1.94
CA SER A 155 -10.36 5.64 1.23
C SER A 155 -11.29 4.46 0.91
N MET A 156 -10.71 3.29 0.65
CA MET A 156 -11.42 2.09 0.22
C MET A 156 -11.78 1.12 1.36
N THR A 157 -11.37 1.40 2.60
CA THR A 157 -11.65 0.57 3.79
C THR A 157 -13.09 0.07 3.84
N ASN A 158 -14.04 1.00 3.79
CA ASN A 158 -15.46 0.70 3.92
C ASN A 158 -15.98 -0.09 2.72
N GLN A 159 -15.40 0.14 1.54
CA GLN A 159 -15.73 -0.60 0.33
C GLN A 159 -15.28 -2.07 0.41
N PHE A 160 -14.08 -2.33 0.96
CA PHE A 160 -13.58 -3.68 1.19
C PHE A 160 -14.43 -4.41 2.23
N HIS A 161 -14.80 -3.72 3.31
CA HIS A 161 -15.74 -4.22 4.32
C HIS A 161 -17.10 -4.56 3.70
N LYS A 162 -17.68 -3.65 2.92
CA LYS A 162 -18.94 -3.89 2.21
C LYS A 162 -18.89 -5.13 1.32
N TRP A 163 -17.80 -5.32 0.58
CA TRP A 163 -17.63 -6.51 -0.27
C TRP A 163 -17.48 -7.80 0.52
N SER A 164 -17.04 -7.74 1.78
CA SER A 164 -16.99 -8.91 2.68
C SER A 164 -18.39 -9.38 3.10
N HIS A 165 -19.38 -8.47 3.10
CA HIS A 165 -20.80 -8.75 3.34
C HIS A 165 -21.65 -8.97 2.08
N THR A 166 -21.09 -8.73 0.89
CA THR A 166 -21.83 -8.84 -0.37
C THR A 166 -21.73 -10.26 -0.96
N TYR A 167 -22.81 -11.04 -0.91
CA TYR A 167 -22.84 -12.44 -1.36
C TYR A 167 -23.21 -12.61 -2.85
N PHE A 168 -24.05 -11.72 -3.37
CA PHE A 168 -24.57 -11.78 -4.75
C PHE A 168 -24.17 -10.51 -5.52
N GLY A 169 -24.00 -10.62 -6.84
CA GLY A 169 -23.70 -9.48 -7.70
C GLY A 169 -22.29 -8.90 -7.56
N LEU A 170 -21.39 -9.55 -6.82
CA LEU A 170 -20.01 -9.09 -6.66
C LEU A 170 -19.19 -9.39 -7.93
N PRO A 171 -18.43 -8.42 -8.47
CA PRO A 171 -17.60 -8.65 -9.65
C PRO A 171 -16.58 -9.78 -9.43
N SER A 172 -16.26 -10.50 -10.51
CA SER A 172 -15.35 -11.65 -10.47
C SER A 172 -13.96 -11.28 -9.98
N TYR A 173 -13.44 -10.12 -10.38
CA TYR A 173 -12.12 -9.64 -9.96
C TYR A 173 -12.05 -9.35 -8.45
N ILE A 174 -13.10 -8.83 -7.82
CA ILE A 174 -13.15 -8.68 -6.36
C ILE A 174 -13.12 -10.04 -5.69
N SER A 175 -13.88 -11.00 -6.21
CA SER A 175 -13.88 -12.37 -5.68
C SER A 175 -12.50 -13.03 -5.82
N VAL A 176 -11.75 -12.72 -6.87
CA VAL A 176 -10.35 -13.16 -7.06
C VAL A 176 -9.46 -12.54 -5.98
N LEU A 177 -9.52 -11.22 -5.79
CA LEU A 177 -8.73 -10.52 -4.78
C LEU A 177 -9.00 -11.03 -3.36
N GLN A 178 -10.27 -11.31 -3.03
CA GLN A 178 -10.66 -11.93 -1.75
C GLN A 178 -10.10 -13.35 -1.59
N ARG A 179 -10.04 -14.15 -2.67
CA ARG A 179 -9.46 -15.52 -2.61
C ARG A 179 -7.96 -15.49 -2.37
N TYR A 180 -7.26 -14.51 -2.94
CA TYR A 180 -5.82 -14.32 -2.76
C TYR A 180 -5.45 -13.52 -1.51
N HIS A 181 -6.44 -13.15 -0.66
CA HIS A 181 -6.21 -12.35 0.55
C HIS A 181 -5.50 -11.01 0.27
N ILE A 182 -5.78 -10.42 -0.89
CA ILE A 182 -5.35 -9.06 -1.24
C ILE A 182 -6.32 -8.03 -0.64
N ILE A 183 -7.58 -8.42 -0.49
CA ILE A 183 -8.61 -7.64 0.19
C ILE A 183 -9.42 -8.57 1.11
N LEU A 184 -10.10 -8.00 2.09
CA LEU A 184 -10.83 -8.70 3.15
C LEU A 184 -11.71 -9.84 2.63
N PRO A 185 -11.35 -11.11 2.92
CA PRO A 185 -12.17 -12.25 2.56
C PRO A 185 -13.41 -12.35 3.44
N ARG A 186 -14.56 -12.68 2.83
CA ARG A 186 -15.83 -12.91 3.53
C ARG A 186 -15.72 -13.89 4.70
N LYS A 187 -15.01 -15.00 4.50
CA LYS A 187 -14.85 -16.05 5.51
C LYS A 187 -14.12 -15.54 6.75
N HIS A 188 -13.11 -14.70 6.55
CA HIS A 188 -12.29 -14.14 7.63
C HIS A 188 -13.10 -13.14 8.44
N HIS A 189 -13.76 -12.20 7.74
CA HIS A 189 -14.61 -11.21 8.41
C HIS A 189 -15.81 -11.85 9.14
N ARG A 190 -16.35 -12.95 8.63
CA ARG A 190 -17.44 -13.66 9.33
C ARG A 190 -17.04 -14.17 10.71
N ILE A 191 -15.76 -14.47 10.96
CA ILE A 191 -15.29 -14.92 12.29
C ILE A 191 -15.47 -13.78 13.31
N HIS A 192 -15.19 -12.54 12.91
CA HIS A 192 -15.40 -11.36 13.75
C HIS A 192 -16.87 -11.16 14.16
N HIS A 193 -17.83 -11.52 13.29
CA HIS A 193 -19.27 -11.46 13.61
C HIS A 193 -19.76 -12.61 14.52
N VAL A 194 -18.87 -13.48 15.00
CA VAL A 194 -19.21 -14.48 16.01
C VAL A 194 -19.07 -13.85 17.38
N VAL A 195 -20.10 -13.99 18.21
CA VAL A 195 -20.08 -13.56 19.63
C VAL A 195 -18.84 -14.17 20.32
N PRO A 196 -18.03 -13.37 21.03
CA PRO A 196 -18.34 -12.05 21.60
C PRO A 196 -17.87 -10.83 20.79
N HIS A 197 -17.52 -10.97 19.51
CA HIS A 197 -17.01 -9.90 18.63
C HIS A 197 -15.68 -9.28 19.07
N ASP A 198 -14.82 -10.06 19.72
CA ASP A 198 -13.55 -9.60 20.32
C ASP A 198 -12.30 -9.96 19.50
N THR A 199 -12.47 -10.51 18.31
CA THR A 199 -11.37 -10.98 17.45
C THR A 199 -11.58 -10.54 15.99
N TYR A 200 -10.52 -10.60 15.18
CA TYR A 200 -10.57 -10.42 13.71
C TYR A 200 -11.06 -9.04 13.20
N PHE A 201 -10.58 -7.94 13.80
CA PHE A 201 -10.99 -6.56 13.47
C PHE A 201 -10.47 -5.99 12.14
N CYS A 202 -9.64 -6.70 11.38
CA CYS A 202 -9.12 -6.16 10.11
C CYS A 202 -10.25 -5.90 9.10
N SER A 203 -10.33 -4.67 8.58
CA SER A 203 -11.37 -4.24 7.63
C SER A 203 -10.92 -4.27 6.16
N GLU A 204 -9.61 -4.37 5.88
CA GLU A 204 -9.03 -4.31 4.53
C GLU A 204 -8.30 -5.60 4.11
N CYS A 205 -7.62 -6.25 5.05
CA CYS A 205 -6.78 -7.45 5.00
C CYS A 205 -5.83 -7.60 3.79
N LEU A 206 -4.56 -7.20 4.03
CA LEU A 206 -3.37 -7.70 3.34
C LEU A 206 -2.52 -8.50 4.36
N SER A 207 -2.93 -9.72 4.68
CA SER A 207 -2.16 -10.74 5.42
C SER A 207 -1.26 -10.22 6.57
N PHE A 208 -1.81 -9.50 7.53
CA PHE A 208 -1.28 -9.60 8.89
C PHE A 208 -2.28 -10.35 9.76
N ARG A 209 -1.74 -11.40 10.38
CA ARG A 209 -2.36 -12.15 11.48
C ARG A 209 -2.41 -11.28 12.75
N PHE A 210 -2.66 -9.98 12.61
CA PHE A 210 -3.08 -9.08 13.68
C PHE A 210 -4.57 -9.28 13.96
N CYS A 211 -4.94 -10.55 14.07
CA CYS A 211 -6.16 -10.99 14.71
C CYS A 211 -5.69 -11.48 16.06
N ILE A 212 -5.70 -10.59 17.04
CA ILE A 212 -5.48 -10.92 18.44
C ILE A 212 -6.50 -12.03 18.74
N GLY A 213 -6.02 -13.25 18.91
CA GLY A 213 -6.84 -14.46 18.87
C GLY A 213 -5.99 -15.72 18.85
N GLU A 214 -4.92 -15.71 19.66
CA GLU A 214 -4.19 -16.86 20.24
C GLU A 214 -3.09 -16.28 21.15
N ILE A 215 -3.47 -15.86 22.35
CA ILE A 215 -2.65 -15.93 23.58
C ILE A 215 -3.54 -16.61 24.63
#